data_AF-A0A2S9TMB0-F1
#
_entry.id   AF-A0A2S9TMB0-F1
#
_cell.length_a   1.000
_cell.length_b   1.000
_cell.length_c   1.000
_cell.angle_alpha   90.00
_cell.angle_beta   90.00
_cell.angle_gamma   90.00
#
_symmetry.space_group_name_H-M   'P 1'
#
loop_
_entity.id
_entity.type
_entity.pdbx_description
1 polymer ?
#
loop_
_entity_poly.entity_id
_entity_poly.type
_entity_poly.pdbx_seq_one_letter_code
_entity_poly.pdbx_strand_id
1 'polypeptide(L)'
;MKKHKKFIFLTILFTFIIFSIGFFIRYLIDPVGINNKFDIGLRKDVALAYRTQKFVELNKIQPNTIILGGSRVHYLNTKDIEKYTQDKVYNLGLQFGTLEEQYYFLKHSLENFSINNVLIGLNFYTFDENLKENGSDFNKAIFEKGFNTFYQIKHYLEIPLFKYLKYVIPNNDRNLFYENGAITLYHQEQVIKNNDKYYMWESTLEHYRKTYQNYNVIGNSNLEYYKKIVELCKEYNINLKVFTTAVHSSQLKLIEETNTLDLFDIWKNEIASIFPFWDFMTENSVTSNEDNYIDSSHIKQEFGYLYFAKIFEDFDIEIPEDFGIFIE
;
A
#
# COMPACT_ATOMS: atom_id res chain seq x y z
N MET A 1 51.81 -16.41 24.52
CA MET A 1 50.58 -15.70 24.95
C MET A 1 50.37 -14.32 24.32
N LYS A 2 51.31 -13.35 24.38
CA LYS A 2 51.10 -11.99 23.83
C LYS A 2 50.84 -11.95 22.31
N LYS A 3 51.53 -12.78 21.52
CA LYS A 3 51.34 -12.86 20.05
C LYS A 3 49.94 -13.37 19.67
N HIS A 4 49.42 -14.41 20.34
CA HIS A 4 48.06 -14.92 20.09
C HIS A 4 46.98 -13.90 20.48
N LYS A 5 47.13 -13.21 21.62
CA LYS A 5 46.21 -12.12 22.00
C LYS A 5 46.21 -10.98 20.98
N LYS A 6 47.39 -10.58 20.49
CA LYS A 6 47.53 -9.58 19.42
C LYS A 6 46.88 -10.05 18.11
N PHE A 7 47.10 -11.30 17.70
CA PHE A 7 46.47 -11.86 16.51
C PHE A 7 44.94 -11.87 16.63
N ILE A 8 44.39 -12.40 17.73
CA ILE A 8 42.94 -12.41 17.97
C ILE A 8 42.36 -10.99 17.93
N PHE A 9 43.00 -10.04 18.60
CA PHE A 9 42.55 -8.65 18.59
C PHE A 9 42.57 -8.04 17.19
N LEU A 10 43.66 -8.24 16.42
CA LEU A 10 43.77 -7.74 15.06
C LEU A 10 42.74 -8.38 14.13
N THR A 11 42.46 -9.68 14.29
CA THR A 11 41.42 -10.35 13.52
C THR A 11 40.04 -9.79 13.83
N ILE A 12 39.69 -9.61 15.11
CA ILE A 12 38.42 -9.00 15.52
C ILE A 12 38.30 -7.59 14.95
N LEU A 13 39.35 -6.78 15.06
CA LEU A 13 39.39 -5.42 14.53
C LEU A 13 39.23 -5.41 13.01
N PHE A 14 39.94 -6.28 12.29
CA PHE A 14 39.84 -6.38 10.84
C PHE A 14 38.45 -6.81 10.39
N THR A 15 37.85 -7.81 11.05
CA THR A 15 36.47 -8.23 10.78
C THR A 15 35.49 -7.09 11.05
N PHE A 16 35.65 -6.36 12.16
CA PHE A 16 34.82 -5.20 12.49
C PHE A 16 34.93 -4.09 11.45
N ILE A 17 36.14 -3.81 10.94
CA ILE A 17 36.36 -2.81 9.88
C ILE A 17 35.65 -3.24 8.59
N ILE A 18 35.83 -4.48 8.14
CA ILE A 18 35.14 -4.99 6.93
C ILE A 18 33.62 -4.87 7.09
N PHE A 19 33.10 -5.28 8.24
CA PHE A 19 31.67 -5.20 8.53
C PHE A 19 31.17 -3.76 8.51
N SER A 20 31.90 -2.84 9.15
CA SER A 20 31.58 -1.42 9.19
C SER A 20 31.60 -0.78 7.81
N ILE A 21 32.56 -1.14 6.95
CA ILE A 21 32.61 -0.69 5.55
C ILE A 21 31.37 -1.20 4.80
N GLY A 22 31.02 -2.48 4.95
CA GLY A 22 29.85 -3.06 4.28
C GLY A 22 28.54 -2.40 4.68
N PHE A 23 28.37 -2.07 5.97
CA PHE A 23 27.24 -1.30 6.48
C PHE A 23 27.25 0.13 5.95
N PHE A 24 28.40 0.82 6.04
CA PHE A 24 28.53 2.21 5.62
C PHE A 24 28.24 2.40 4.13
N ILE A 25 28.70 1.49 3.25
CA ILE A 25 28.36 1.51 1.83
C ILE A 25 26.85 1.45 1.61
N ARG A 26 26.15 0.57 2.32
CA ARG A 26 24.68 0.46 2.20
C ARG A 26 23.97 1.68 2.77
N TYR A 27 24.48 2.25 3.85
CA TYR A 27 23.98 3.49 4.42
C TYR A 27 24.13 4.68 3.44
N LEU A 28 25.28 4.79 2.76
CA LEU A 28 25.52 5.81 1.75
C LEU A 28 24.65 5.63 0.50
N ILE A 29 24.54 4.40 -0.01
CA ILE A 29 23.71 4.08 -1.18
C ILE A 29 22.23 4.27 -0.85
N ASP A 30 21.85 3.91 0.38
CA ASP A 30 20.50 3.85 0.90
C ASP A 30 19.51 3.24 -0.11
N PRO A 31 19.62 1.93 -0.40
CA PRO A 31 18.89 1.29 -1.51
C PRO A 31 17.37 1.51 -1.50
N VAL A 32 16.77 1.61 -0.32
CA VAL A 32 15.31 1.78 -0.16
C VAL A 32 14.91 3.25 -0.04
N GLY A 33 15.85 4.14 0.33
CA GLY A 33 15.52 5.55 0.62
C GLY A 33 14.98 5.73 2.04
N ILE A 34 15.50 4.99 3.02
CA ILE A 34 15.05 5.10 4.42
C ILE A 34 15.71 6.28 5.13
N ASN A 35 17.00 6.54 4.87
CA ASN A 35 17.72 7.63 5.55
C ASN A 35 17.74 8.93 4.73
N ASN A 36 17.68 8.83 3.39
CA ASN A 36 17.68 9.94 2.44
C ASN A 36 18.76 11.02 2.71
N LYS A 37 19.91 10.63 3.26
CA LYS A 37 21.00 11.57 3.59
C LYS A 37 21.91 11.88 2.41
N PHE A 38 22.04 10.94 1.49
CA PHE A 38 22.93 11.04 0.33
C PHE A 38 22.17 10.69 -0.94
N ASP A 39 22.34 11.52 -1.97
CA ASP A 39 21.93 11.21 -3.33
C ASP A 39 23.17 10.86 -4.15
N ILE A 40 23.30 9.58 -4.49
CA ILE A 40 24.39 9.05 -5.32
C ILE A 40 23.93 8.80 -6.77
N GLY A 41 22.76 9.30 -7.15
CA GLY A 41 22.22 9.17 -8.50
C GLY A 41 21.59 7.83 -8.84
N LEU A 42 21.42 6.92 -7.87
CA LEU A 42 20.72 5.64 -8.05
C LEU A 42 19.26 5.72 -7.57
N ARG A 43 18.33 5.11 -8.31
CA ARG A 43 16.92 4.99 -7.91
C ARG A 43 16.81 4.25 -6.58
N LYS A 44 15.80 4.61 -5.80
CA LYS A 44 15.42 3.88 -4.60
C LYS A 44 14.49 2.73 -4.98
N ASP A 45 14.77 1.54 -4.49
CA ASP A 45 13.97 0.34 -4.71
C ASP A 45 13.14 0.04 -3.45
N VAL A 46 12.00 0.71 -3.36
CA VAL A 46 11.08 0.63 -2.22
C VAL A 46 10.55 -0.80 -2.00
N ALA A 47 10.51 -1.63 -3.05
CA ALA A 47 10.08 -3.03 -2.97
C ALA A 47 10.95 -3.88 -2.03
N LEU A 48 12.18 -3.45 -1.71
CA LEU A 48 13.06 -4.18 -0.79
C LEU A 48 12.67 -4.06 0.68
N ALA A 49 11.97 -3.00 1.09
CA ALA A 49 11.48 -2.83 2.46
C ALA A 49 10.30 -1.83 2.50
N TYR A 50 9.22 -2.23 1.86
CA TYR A 50 8.08 -1.38 1.55
C TYR A 50 7.36 -0.88 2.81
N ARG A 51 7.00 -1.81 3.72
CA ARG A 51 6.31 -1.48 4.98
C ARG A 51 7.24 -0.68 5.89
N THR A 52 8.52 -1.02 5.93
CA THR A 52 9.51 -0.28 6.71
C THR A 52 9.64 1.16 6.21
N GLN A 53 9.69 1.37 4.90
CA GLN A 53 9.76 2.71 4.30
C GLN A 53 8.48 3.51 4.59
N LYS A 54 7.28 2.92 4.40
CA LYS A 54 6.01 3.54 4.81
C LYS A 54 6.00 3.97 6.27
N PHE A 55 6.50 3.13 7.18
CA PHE A 55 6.59 3.46 8.61
C PHE A 55 7.50 4.68 8.85
N VAL A 56 8.68 4.71 8.21
CA VAL A 56 9.64 5.81 8.38
C VAL A 56 9.09 7.12 7.81
N GLU A 57 8.48 7.09 6.63
CA GLU A 57 7.84 8.26 6.01
C GLU A 57 6.69 8.80 6.84
N LEU A 58 5.80 7.92 7.28
CA LEU A 58 4.67 8.27 8.13
C LEU A 58 5.11 9.01 9.41
N ASN A 59 6.15 8.51 10.10
CA ASN A 59 6.68 9.16 11.31
C ASN A 59 7.40 10.49 11.04
N LYS A 60 7.91 10.69 9.82
CA LYS A 60 8.51 11.95 9.39
C LYS A 60 7.46 12.98 9.01
N ILE A 61 6.42 12.58 8.29
CA ILE A 61 5.39 13.48 7.73
C ILE A 61 4.38 13.90 8.79
N GLN A 62 3.99 12.97 9.65
CA GLN A 62 2.96 13.15 10.69
C GLN A 62 1.70 13.81 10.09
N PRO A 63 0.99 13.09 9.22
CA PRO A 63 -0.16 13.64 8.50
C PRO A 63 -1.34 13.94 9.44
N ASN A 64 -2.35 14.63 8.92
CA ASN A 64 -3.64 14.86 9.57
C ASN A 64 -4.76 14.03 8.92
N THR A 65 -4.60 13.66 7.65
CA THR A 65 -5.45 12.69 6.95
C THR A 65 -4.61 11.51 6.47
N ILE A 66 -5.14 10.29 6.59
CA ILE A 66 -4.54 9.10 5.97
C ILE A 66 -5.57 8.44 5.06
N ILE A 67 -5.11 8.00 3.88
CA ILE A 67 -5.86 7.03 3.06
C ILE A 67 -5.19 5.65 3.14
N LEU A 68 -5.96 4.64 3.53
CA LEU A 68 -5.56 3.25 3.76
C LEU A 68 -6.13 2.35 2.68
N GLY A 69 -5.38 1.31 2.29
CA GLY A 69 -5.91 0.25 1.44
C GLY A 69 -4.84 -0.57 0.74
N GLY A 70 -5.25 -1.32 -0.28
CA GLY A 70 -4.34 -2.12 -1.10
C GLY A 70 -3.62 -1.31 -2.18
N SER A 71 -3.10 -2.02 -3.20
CA SER A 71 -2.43 -1.41 -4.36
C SER A 71 -3.30 -0.42 -5.12
N ARG A 72 -4.62 -0.65 -5.20
CA ARG A 72 -5.59 0.25 -5.84
C ARG A 72 -5.60 1.64 -5.19
N VAL A 73 -5.63 1.70 -3.86
CA VAL A 73 -5.49 2.97 -3.11
C VAL A 73 -4.13 3.61 -3.36
N HIS A 74 -3.08 2.82 -3.51
CA HIS A 74 -1.71 3.32 -3.66
C HIS A 74 -1.48 4.16 -4.93
N TYR A 75 -2.32 3.98 -5.95
CA TYR A 75 -2.31 4.80 -7.17
C TYR A 75 -3.12 6.10 -7.04
N LEU A 76 -3.89 6.29 -5.96
CA LEU A 76 -4.71 7.49 -5.78
C LEU A 76 -3.86 8.68 -5.32
N ASN A 77 -4.12 9.85 -5.90
CA ASN A 77 -3.40 11.07 -5.59
C ASN A 77 -3.96 11.73 -4.33
N THR A 78 -3.10 12.06 -3.36
CA THR A 78 -3.55 12.71 -2.12
C THR A 78 -4.08 14.12 -2.36
N LYS A 79 -3.64 14.80 -3.42
CA LYS A 79 -4.12 16.14 -3.76
C LYS A 79 -5.63 16.21 -3.99
N ASP A 80 -6.21 15.11 -4.47
CA ASP A 80 -7.65 15.01 -4.68
C ASP A 80 -8.44 14.95 -3.36
N ILE A 81 -7.76 14.65 -2.24
CA ILE A 81 -8.30 14.65 -0.87
C ILE A 81 -7.98 15.97 -0.17
N GLU A 82 -6.75 16.47 -0.33
CA GLU A 82 -6.25 17.71 0.30
C GLU A 82 -7.19 18.90 0.09
N LYS A 83 -7.83 19.00 -1.09
CA LYS A 83 -8.79 20.07 -1.37
C LYS A 83 -10.02 20.06 -0.46
N TYR A 84 -10.43 18.91 0.05
CA TYR A 84 -11.60 18.76 0.93
C TYR A 84 -11.24 18.87 2.40
N THR A 85 -10.10 18.30 2.80
CA THR A 85 -9.69 18.25 4.20
C THR A 85 -8.84 19.43 4.63
N GLN A 86 -8.16 20.10 3.69
CA GLN A 86 -7.14 21.13 3.95
C GLN A 86 -6.00 20.62 4.86
N ASP A 87 -5.79 19.31 4.86
CA ASP A 87 -4.86 18.60 5.72
C ASP A 87 -3.56 18.23 4.98
N LYS A 88 -2.51 17.92 5.75
CA LYS A 88 -1.42 17.07 5.23
C LYS A 88 -1.95 15.65 5.07
N VAL A 89 -2.01 15.15 3.85
CA VAL A 89 -2.55 13.82 3.55
C VAL A 89 -1.41 12.85 3.19
N TYR A 90 -1.46 11.64 3.75
CA TYR A 90 -0.53 10.56 3.40
C TYR A 90 -1.26 9.35 2.82
N ASN A 91 -0.76 8.84 1.70
CA ASN A 91 -1.22 7.61 1.07
C ASN A 91 -0.48 6.40 1.65
N LEU A 92 -1.22 5.65 2.46
CA LEU A 92 -0.78 4.42 3.10
C LEU A 92 -1.39 3.20 2.38
N GLY A 93 -1.41 3.25 1.05
CA GLY A 93 -1.68 2.10 0.20
C GLY A 93 -0.53 1.08 0.25
N LEU A 94 -0.88 -0.18 0.48
CA LEU A 94 0.07 -1.29 0.64
C LEU A 94 -0.11 -2.29 -0.51
N GLN A 95 0.94 -2.55 -1.28
CA GLN A 95 0.90 -3.59 -2.32
C GLN A 95 0.63 -4.96 -1.69
N PHE A 96 -0.44 -5.64 -2.13
CA PHE A 96 -0.94 -6.88 -1.52
C PHE A 96 -1.16 -6.76 0.00
N GLY A 97 -1.53 -5.57 0.47
CA GLY A 97 -1.73 -5.31 1.90
C GLY A 97 -2.87 -6.11 2.51
N THR A 98 -2.70 -6.51 3.77
CA THR A 98 -3.74 -7.18 4.58
C THR A 98 -4.45 -6.17 5.47
N LEU A 99 -5.62 -6.52 6.00
CA LEU A 99 -6.33 -5.69 6.99
C LEU A 99 -5.57 -5.62 8.32
N GLU A 100 -4.82 -6.67 8.67
CA GLU A 100 -3.92 -6.64 9.81
C GLU A 100 -2.83 -5.57 9.66
N GLU A 101 -2.13 -5.55 8.52
CA GLU A 101 -1.10 -4.55 8.25
C GLU A 101 -1.68 -3.14 8.36
N GLN A 102 -2.83 -2.90 7.72
CA GLN A 102 -3.54 -1.62 7.77
C GLN A 102 -3.92 -1.21 9.20
N TYR A 103 -4.41 -2.16 10.02
CA TYR A 103 -4.74 -1.91 11.43
C TYR A 103 -3.52 -1.43 12.25
N TYR A 104 -2.37 -2.10 12.12
CA TYR A 104 -1.17 -1.71 12.89
C TYR A 104 -0.66 -0.33 12.49
N PHE A 105 -0.69 0.00 11.20
CA PHE A 105 -0.33 1.32 10.73
C PHE A 105 -1.31 2.40 11.20
N LEU A 106 -2.62 2.15 11.12
CA LEU A 106 -3.63 3.06 11.61
C LEU A 106 -3.45 3.30 13.11
N LYS A 107 -3.34 2.22 13.89
CA LYS A 107 -3.15 2.30 15.35
C LYS A 107 -1.95 3.14 15.74
N HIS A 108 -0.80 2.88 15.12
CA HIS A 108 0.39 3.71 15.35
C HIS A 108 0.15 5.17 14.98
N SER A 109 -0.57 5.43 13.89
CA SER A 109 -0.85 6.80 13.45
C SER A 109 -1.72 7.55 14.44
N LEU A 110 -2.79 6.91 14.93
CA LEU A 110 -3.73 7.52 15.87
C LEU A 110 -3.09 7.72 17.26
N GLU A 111 -2.22 6.80 17.70
CA GLU A 111 -1.52 6.90 18.99
C GLU A 111 -0.42 7.98 19.02
N ASN A 112 0.12 8.37 17.87
CA ASN A 112 1.31 9.23 17.81
C ASN A 112 1.14 10.54 17.05
N PHE A 113 0.09 10.70 16.23
CA PHE A 113 -0.13 11.90 15.41
C PHE A 113 -1.55 12.45 15.60
N SER A 114 -1.75 13.72 15.25
CA SER A 114 -3.06 14.39 15.30
C SER A 114 -3.85 14.12 14.02
N ILE A 115 -4.30 12.88 13.85
CA ILE A 115 -5.15 12.46 12.73
C ILE A 115 -6.59 12.92 12.98
N ASN A 116 -7.21 13.54 11.97
CA ASN A 116 -8.60 13.98 12.00
C ASN A 116 -9.48 13.15 11.04
N ASN A 117 -8.91 12.74 9.91
CA ASN A 117 -9.63 12.08 8.83
C ASN A 117 -8.95 10.77 8.43
N VAL A 118 -9.73 9.72 8.23
CA VAL A 118 -9.24 8.46 7.67
C VAL A 118 -10.17 8.02 6.54
N LEU A 119 -9.59 7.74 5.38
CA LEU A 119 -10.27 7.10 4.27
C LEU A 119 -9.75 5.67 4.15
N ILE A 120 -10.63 4.67 4.02
CA ILE A 120 -10.22 3.27 3.83
C ILE A 120 -10.86 2.67 2.57
N GLY A 121 -10.01 2.25 1.64
CA GLY A 121 -10.38 1.55 0.42
C GLY A 121 -10.32 0.04 0.62
N LEU A 122 -11.49 -0.59 0.68
CA LEU A 122 -11.67 -2.03 0.87
C LEU A 122 -11.62 -2.79 -0.45
N ASN A 123 -11.07 -4.00 -0.37
CA ASN A 123 -10.88 -4.90 -1.50
C ASN A 123 -11.53 -6.25 -1.17
N PHE A 124 -12.33 -6.81 -2.07
CA PHE A 124 -12.99 -8.10 -1.80
C PHE A 124 -12.00 -9.21 -1.41
N TYR A 125 -10.91 -9.38 -2.16
CA TYR A 125 -9.92 -10.45 -1.92
C TYR A 125 -9.24 -10.38 -0.55
N THR A 126 -9.19 -9.22 0.12
CA THR A 126 -8.53 -9.11 1.43
C THR A 126 -9.32 -9.74 2.56
N PHE A 127 -10.56 -10.15 2.29
CA PHE A 127 -11.44 -10.83 3.24
C PHE A 127 -11.46 -12.35 3.04
N ASP A 128 -10.58 -12.94 2.23
CA ASP A 128 -10.43 -14.40 2.15
C ASP A 128 -9.66 -14.92 3.37
N GLU A 129 -10.24 -15.85 4.14
CA GLU A 129 -9.55 -16.50 5.28
C GLU A 129 -8.28 -17.24 4.82
N ASN A 130 -8.27 -17.72 3.57
CA ASN A 130 -7.14 -18.44 3.00
C ASN A 130 -6.15 -17.54 2.27
N LEU A 131 -6.29 -16.21 2.41
CA LEU A 131 -5.36 -15.26 1.82
C LEU A 131 -3.95 -15.60 2.29
N LYS A 132 -3.12 -16.06 1.35
CA LYS A 132 -1.74 -16.44 1.64
C LYS A 132 -0.97 -15.24 2.13
N GLU A 133 -0.01 -15.49 3.03
CA GLU A 133 0.97 -14.49 3.43
C GLU A 133 1.60 -13.86 2.18
N ASN A 134 1.57 -12.53 2.12
CA ASN A 134 1.99 -11.74 0.97
C ASN A 134 3.54 -11.66 0.83
N GLY A 135 4.28 -12.32 1.73
CA GLY A 135 5.75 -12.31 1.77
C GLY A 135 6.34 -10.92 1.97
N SER A 136 5.58 -9.99 2.57
CA SER A 136 6.00 -8.61 2.77
C SER A 136 7.08 -8.47 3.86
N ASP A 137 7.70 -7.29 3.94
CA ASP A 137 8.61 -6.93 5.03
C ASP A 137 7.88 -6.48 6.31
N PHE A 138 6.59 -6.78 6.45
CA PHE A 138 5.81 -6.38 7.61
C PHE A 138 6.41 -6.94 8.90
N ASN A 139 6.67 -6.04 9.84
CA ASN A 139 7.28 -6.38 11.12
C ASN A 139 6.58 -5.63 12.24
N LYS A 140 5.67 -6.33 12.93
CA LYS A 140 4.91 -5.81 14.08
C LYS A 140 5.79 -5.16 15.15
N ALA A 141 7.00 -5.68 15.36
CA ALA A 141 7.90 -5.17 16.40
C ALA A 141 8.39 -3.74 16.14
N ILE A 142 8.36 -3.25 14.89
CA ILE A 142 8.71 -1.86 14.58
C ILE A 142 7.66 -0.90 15.15
N PHE A 143 6.39 -1.31 15.22
CA PHE A 143 5.31 -0.51 15.80
C PHE A 143 5.39 -0.45 17.33
N GLU A 144 5.90 -1.49 17.98
CA GLU A 144 6.07 -1.53 19.44
C GLU A 144 7.36 -0.85 19.92
N LYS A 145 8.45 -1.02 19.18
CA LYS A 145 9.81 -0.63 19.62
C LYS A 145 10.38 0.57 18.85
N GLY A 146 9.64 1.06 17.87
CA GLY A 146 10.09 2.04 16.88
C GLY A 146 11.15 1.48 15.93
N PHE A 147 11.43 2.24 14.86
CA PHE A 147 12.52 1.96 13.93
C PHE A 147 13.87 2.47 14.49
N ASN A 148 14.24 1.94 15.66
CA ASN A 148 15.42 2.32 16.42
C ASN A 148 16.73 1.83 15.77
N THR A 149 17.89 2.16 16.36
CA THR A 149 19.22 1.82 15.84
C THR A 149 19.39 0.33 15.52
N PHE A 150 18.81 -0.58 16.32
CA PHE A 150 18.89 -2.01 16.04
C PHE A 150 18.16 -2.37 14.74
N TYR A 151 16.93 -1.89 14.56
CA TYR A 151 16.15 -2.14 13.34
C TYR A 151 16.75 -1.46 12.11
N GLN A 152 17.35 -0.28 12.26
CA GLN A 152 18.11 0.39 11.20
C GLN A 152 19.32 -0.45 10.77
N ILE A 153 20.12 -0.94 11.73
CA ILE A 153 21.26 -1.82 11.44
C ILE A 153 20.79 -3.10 10.76
N LYS A 154 19.77 -3.76 11.32
CA LYS A 154 19.18 -4.99 10.77
C LYS A 154 18.75 -4.78 9.31
N HIS A 155 17.97 -3.73 9.04
CA HIS A 155 17.51 -3.40 7.69
C HIS A 155 18.67 -3.30 6.69
N TYR A 156 19.69 -2.47 6.98
CA TYR A 156 20.82 -2.32 6.06
C TYR A 156 21.60 -3.61 5.88
N LEU A 157 21.72 -4.48 6.89
CA LEU A 157 22.42 -5.75 6.74
C LEU A 157 21.65 -6.75 5.87
N GLU A 158 20.32 -6.73 5.92
CA GLU A 158 19.44 -7.64 5.18
C GLU A 158 19.31 -7.27 3.70
N ILE A 159 19.57 -6.01 3.32
CA ILE A 159 19.47 -5.59 1.92
C ILE A 159 20.48 -6.34 1.04
N PRO A 160 20.00 -7.06 -0.01
CA PRO A 160 20.86 -7.77 -0.96
C PRO A 160 21.49 -6.78 -1.96
N LEU A 161 22.51 -6.04 -1.52
CA LEU A 161 23.11 -4.92 -2.27
C LEU A 161 23.49 -5.27 -3.72
N PHE A 162 24.07 -6.44 -3.97
CA PHE A 162 24.44 -6.86 -5.33
C PHE A 162 23.22 -7.10 -6.23
N LYS A 163 22.15 -7.69 -5.70
CA LYS A 163 20.89 -7.89 -6.43
C LYS A 163 20.27 -6.54 -6.76
N TYR A 164 20.24 -5.63 -5.80
CA TYR A 164 19.80 -4.25 -5.98
C TYR A 164 20.61 -3.57 -7.08
N LEU A 165 21.95 -3.52 -7.00
CA LEU A 165 22.80 -2.85 -7.98
C LEU A 165 22.62 -3.42 -9.40
N LYS A 166 22.53 -4.75 -9.53
CA LYS A 166 22.27 -5.41 -10.82
C LYS A 166 20.93 -4.97 -11.44
N TYR A 167 19.94 -4.68 -10.62
CA TYR A 167 18.62 -4.24 -11.06
C TYR A 167 18.58 -2.73 -11.37
N VAL A 168 19.14 -1.89 -10.51
CA VAL A 168 18.99 -0.43 -10.63
C VAL A 168 19.92 0.22 -11.65
N ILE A 169 21.12 -0.32 -11.88
CA ILE A 169 22.07 0.22 -12.86
C ILE A 169 21.45 0.27 -14.28
N PRO A 170 20.81 -0.80 -14.79
CA PRO A 170 20.13 -0.73 -16.08
C PRO A 170 18.74 -0.07 -16.04
N ASN A 171 18.10 0.06 -14.88
CA ASN A 171 16.71 0.54 -14.74
C ASN A 171 16.61 1.75 -13.80
N ASN A 172 17.36 2.81 -14.06
CA ASN A 172 17.57 3.91 -13.11
C ASN A 172 16.50 5.00 -13.14
N ASP A 173 15.24 4.66 -13.44
CA ASP A 173 14.13 5.60 -13.38
C ASP A 173 13.90 6.10 -11.95
N ARG A 174 13.96 7.42 -11.78
CA ARG A 174 13.79 8.11 -10.50
C ARG A 174 12.37 8.68 -10.40
N ASN A 175 11.95 9.05 -9.19
CA ASN A 175 10.65 9.69 -8.91
C ASN A 175 9.43 8.77 -9.11
N LEU A 176 9.53 7.52 -8.65
CA LEU A 176 8.46 6.54 -8.76
C LEU A 176 7.33 6.72 -7.73
N PHE A 177 7.62 7.45 -6.65
CA PHE A 177 6.68 7.75 -5.56
C PHE A 177 6.73 9.24 -5.23
N TYR A 178 5.57 9.80 -4.90
CA TYR A 178 5.46 11.13 -4.30
C TYR A 178 5.88 11.07 -2.82
N GLU A 179 6.28 12.21 -2.26
CA GLU A 179 6.65 12.29 -0.83
C GLU A 179 5.47 11.97 0.10
N ASN A 180 4.23 12.15 -0.36
CA ASN A 180 3.01 11.79 0.35
C ASN A 180 2.69 10.28 0.26
N GLY A 181 3.61 9.47 -0.25
CA GLY A 181 3.49 8.02 -0.30
C GLY A 181 2.73 7.47 -1.52
N ALA A 182 2.04 8.28 -2.33
CA ALA A 182 1.34 7.77 -3.50
C ALA A 182 2.31 7.41 -4.65
N ILE A 183 1.91 6.47 -5.52
CA ILE A 183 2.61 6.23 -6.80
C ILE A 183 2.50 7.47 -7.68
N THR A 184 3.56 7.82 -8.41
CA THR A 184 3.52 8.96 -9.33
C THR A 184 2.81 8.62 -10.64
N LEU A 185 2.19 9.64 -11.25
CA LEU A 185 1.71 9.53 -12.63
C LEU A 185 2.83 9.10 -13.58
N TYR A 186 4.07 9.58 -13.36
CA TYR A 186 5.23 9.14 -14.13
C TYR A 186 5.46 7.62 -14.03
N HIS A 187 5.39 7.04 -12.83
CA HIS A 187 5.54 5.59 -12.68
C HIS A 187 4.43 4.83 -13.39
N GLN A 188 3.17 5.29 -13.25
CA GLN A 188 2.04 4.73 -14.00
C GLN A 188 2.30 4.77 -15.51
N GLU A 189 2.75 5.91 -16.06
CA GLU A 189 3.08 6.05 -17.48
C GLU A 189 4.20 5.11 -17.91
N GLN A 190 5.24 4.91 -17.08
CA GLN A 190 6.28 3.92 -17.37
C GLN A 190 5.73 2.49 -17.35
N VAL A 191 4.83 2.15 -16.42
CA VAL A 191 4.17 0.84 -16.39
C VAL A 191 3.37 0.63 -17.67
N ILE A 192 2.55 1.59 -18.08
CA ILE A 192 1.74 1.51 -19.30
C ILE A 192 2.64 1.42 -20.55
N LYS A 193 3.71 2.21 -20.61
CA LYS A 193 4.61 2.25 -21.78
C LYS A 193 5.46 0.99 -21.93
N ASN A 194 5.91 0.42 -20.82
CA ASN A 194 6.86 -0.69 -20.83
C ASN A 194 6.18 -2.07 -20.87
N ASN A 195 4.85 -2.13 -20.80
CA ASN A 195 4.08 -3.35 -20.83
C ASN A 195 3.04 -3.29 -21.95
N ASP A 196 2.80 -4.43 -22.60
CA ASP A 196 1.70 -4.55 -23.54
C ASP A 196 0.36 -4.60 -22.78
N LYS A 197 -0.61 -3.76 -23.20
CA LYS A 197 -1.89 -3.59 -22.49
C LYS A 197 -2.65 -4.91 -22.39
N TYR A 198 -2.72 -5.68 -23.49
CA TYR A 198 -3.44 -6.94 -23.52
C TYR A 198 -2.81 -7.98 -22.59
N TYR A 199 -1.48 -8.17 -22.66
CA TYR A 199 -0.80 -9.14 -21.79
C TYR A 199 -0.90 -8.77 -20.31
N MET A 200 -0.76 -7.49 -19.97
CA MET A 200 -0.92 -7.02 -18.59
C MET A 200 -2.36 -7.25 -18.10
N TRP A 201 -3.35 -6.91 -18.94
CA TRP A 201 -4.76 -7.09 -18.64
C TRP A 201 -5.12 -8.55 -18.36
N GLU A 202 -4.75 -9.46 -19.27
CA GLU A 202 -4.98 -10.89 -19.15
C GLU A 202 -4.23 -11.50 -17.98
N SER A 203 -2.99 -11.05 -17.72
CA SER A 203 -2.24 -11.52 -16.56
C SER A 203 -2.91 -11.13 -15.24
N THR A 204 -3.45 -9.92 -15.15
CA THR A 204 -4.20 -9.47 -13.97
C THR A 204 -5.53 -10.23 -13.83
N LEU A 205 -6.26 -10.46 -14.92
CA LEU A 205 -7.49 -11.26 -14.89
C LEU A 205 -7.21 -12.70 -14.46
N GLU A 206 -6.17 -13.34 -14.98
CA GLU A 206 -5.80 -14.70 -14.62
C GLU A 206 -5.36 -14.80 -13.15
N HIS A 207 -4.68 -13.78 -12.64
CA HIS A 207 -4.36 -13.69 -11.21
C HIS A 207 -5.64 -13.67 -10.36
N TYR A 208 -6.58 -12.76 -10.66
CA TYR A 208 -7.83 -12.65 -9.88
C TYR A 208 -8.76 -13.85 -10.09
N ARG A 209 -8.78 -14.46 -11.26
CA ARG A 209 -9.51 -15.71 -11.52
C ARG A 209 -9.04 -16.81 -10.56
N LYS A 210 -7.72 -16.99 -10.42
CA LYS A 210 -7.15 -17.93 -9.44
C LYS A 210 -7.46 -17.53 -8.00
N THR A 211 -7.40 -16.25 -7.69
CA THR A 211 -7.75 -15.75 -6.35
C THR A 211 -9.19 -16.10 -6.00
N TYR A 212 -10.16 -15.80 -6.86
CA TYR A 212 -11.57 -16.07 -6.60
C TYR A 212 -11.92 -17.56 -6.66
N GLN A 213 -11.31 -18.35 -7.56
CA GLN A 213 -11.48 -19.81 -7.55
C GLN A 213 -11.05 -20.48 -6.24
N ASN A 214 -10.10 -19.86 -5.51
CA ASN A 214 -9.65 -20.36 -4.21
C ASN A 214 -10.34 -19.67 -3.03
N TYR A 215 -11.16 -18.64 -3.29
CA TYR A 215 -11.87 -17.89 -2.26
C TYR A 215 -13.15 -18.66 -1.91
N ASN A 216 -13.07 -19.40 -0.81
CA ASN A 216 -14.15 -20.30 -0.39
C ASN A 216 -14.89 -19.83 0.87
N VAL A 217 -14.28 -18.97 1.69
CA VAL A 217 -14.81 -18.60 3.01
C VAL A 217 -14.47 -17.14 3.33
N ILE A 218 -15.48 -16.36 3.70
CA ILE A 218 -15.27 -15.02 4.28
C ILE A 218 -14.51 -15.18 5.60
N GLY A 219 -13.38 -14.50 5.67
CA GLY A 219 -12.46 -14.62 6.78
C GLY A 219 -12.95 -13.87 8.00
N ASN A 220 -13.33 -14.63 9.03
CA ASN A 220 -13.66 -14.08 10.34
C ASN A 220 -12.48 -13.25 10.87
N SER A 221 -11.24 -13.71 10.70
CA SER A 221 -10.06 -12.97 11.16
C SER A 221 -9.90 -11.62 10.47
N ASN A 222 -10.17 -11.56 9.17
CA ASN A 222 -10.11 -10.35 8.36
C ASN A 222 -11.26 -9.38 8.70
N LEU A 223 -12.49 -9.89 8.85
CA LEU A 223 -13.62 -9.10 9.33
C LEU A 223 -13.35 -8.50 10.72
N GLU A 224 -12.76 -9.28 11.63
CA GLU A 224 -12.37 -8.79 12.96
C GLU A 224 -11.34 -7.66 12.89
N TYR A 225 -10.38 -7.70 11.96
CA TYR A 225 -9.46 -6.57 11.76
C TYR A 225 -10.18 -5.34 11.21
N TYR A 226 -11.14 -5.50 10.29
CA TYR A 226 -11.95 -4.38 9.83
C TYR A 226 -12.78 -3.77 10.97
N LYS A 227 -13.44 -4.60 11.80
CA LYS A 227 -14.15 -4.12 13.01
C LYS A 227 -13.23 -3.32 13.93
N LYS A 228 -12.03 -3.85 14.22
CA LYS A 228 -11.03 -3.15 15.03
C LYS A 228 -10.61 -1.80 14.43
N ILE A 229 -10.45 -1.71 13.11
CA ILE A 229 -10.16 -0.45 12.43
C ILE A 229 -11.29 0.57 12.67
N VAL A 230 -12.55 0.15 12.47
CA VAL A 230 -13.71 1.03 12.67
C VAL A 230 -13.86 1.44 14.14
N GLU A 231 -13.74 0.51 15.08
CA GLU A 231 -13.78 0.77 16.52
C GLU A 231 -12.70 1.74 16.96
N LEU A 232 -11.47 1.57 16.45
CA LEU A 232 -10.36 2.44 16.76
C LEU A 232 -10.57 3.87 16.23
N CYS A 233 -11.11 4.01 15.01
CA CYS A 233 -11.50 5.32 14.49
C CYS A 233 -12.58 5.98 15.36
N LYS A 234 -13.55 5.19 15.88
CA LYS A 234 -14.57 5.71 16.82
C LYS A 234 -13.94 6.15 18.15
N GLU A 235 -13.03 5.36 18.73
CA GLU A 235 -12.34 5.68 19.98
C GLU A 235 -11.57 7.02 19.89
N TYR A 236 -10.91 7.26 18.76
CA TYR A 236 -10.12 8.48 18.52
C TYR A 236 -10.93 9.63 17.91
N ASN A 237 -12.28 9.52 17.82
CA ASN A 237 -13.16 10.50 17.20
C ASN A 237 -12.74 10.92 15.78
N ILE A 238 -12.34 9.94 14.97
CA ILE A 238 -11.90 10.15 13.59
C ILE A 238 -13.09 10.28 12.66
N ASN A 239 -13.02 11.24 11.73
CA ASN A 239 -13.91 11.30 10.58
C ASN A 239 -13.55 10.18 9.59
N LEU A 240 -14.16 9.01 9.80
CA LEU A 240 -13.94 7.82 9.00
C LEU A 240 -14.83 7.83 7.75
N LYS A 241 -14.23 7.61 6.58
CA LYS A 241 -14.94 7.35 5.33
C LYS A 241 -14.48 6.02 4.75
N VAL A 242 -15.43 5.12 4.48
CA VAL A 242 -15.16 3.79 3.94
C VAL A 242 -15.64 3.74 2.50
N PHE A 243 -14.87 3.10 1.63
CA PHE A 243 -15.28 2.83 0.26
C PHE A 243 -14.72 1.50 -0.26
N THR A 244 -15.37 0.88 -1.24
CA THR A 244 -14.76 -0.22 -2.00
C THR A 244 -13.98 0.37 -3.18
N THR A 245 -12.85 -0.23 -3.55
CA THR A 245 -12.10 0.28 -4.70
C THR A 245 -12.61 -0.35 -6.00
N ALA A 246 -12.96 0.48 -6.98
CA ALA A 246 -13.48 0.02 -8.27
C ALA A 246 -12.50 -0.92 -8.98
N VAL A 247 -13.06 -1.90 -9.67
CA VAL A 247 -12.36 -2.80 -10.60
C VAL A 247 -13.07 -2.72 -11.94
N HIS A 248 -12.38 -3.07 -13.03
CA HIS A 248 -13.06 -3.12 -14.31
C HIS A 248 -14.14 -4.21 -14.31
N SER A 249 -15.20 -4.01 -15.10
CA SER A 249 -16.36 -4.92 -15.21
C SER A 249 -15.97 -6.36 -15.55
N SER A 250 -14.85 -6.55 -16.25
CA SER A 250 -14.26 -7.87 -16.52
C SER A 250 -13.86 -8.63 -15.25
N GLN A 251 -13.41 -7.95 -14.18
CA GLN A 251 -13.18 -8.59 -12.88
C GLN A 251 -14.47 -8.86 -12.11
N LEU A 252 -15.48 -7.99 -12.22
CA LEU A 252 -16.80 -8.26 -11.63
C LEU A 252 -17.41 -9.52 -12.24
N LYS A 253 -17.29 -9.69 -13.55
CA LYS A 253 -17.70 -10.92 -14.25
C LYS A 253 -16.96 -12.17 -13.76
N LEU A 254 -15.68 -12.05 -13.36
CA LEU A 254 -14.96 -13.18 -12.77
C LEU A 254 -15.65 -13.69 -11.50
N ILE A 255 -16.21 -12.81 -10.68
CA ILE A 255 -16.87 -13.18 -9.43
C ILE A 255 -18.06 -14.13 -9.71
N GLU A 256 -18.79 -13.89 -10.79
CA GLU A 256 -19.86 -14.77 -11.28
C GLU A 256 -19.29 -16.07 -11.86
N GLU A 257 -18.29 -15.97 -12.75
CA GLU A 257 -17.67 -17.12 -13.43
C GLU A 257 -17.00 -18.10 -12.47
N THR A 258 -16.55 -17.64 -11.30
CA THR A 258 -15.88 -18.46 -10.28
C THR A 258 -16.82 -18.92 -9.16
N ASN A 259 -18.14 -18.73 -9.30
CA ASN A 259 -19.15 -19.07 -8.28
C ASN A 259 -18.89 -18.42 -6.91
N THR A 260 -18.35 -17.20 -6.91
CA THR A 260 -18.03 -16.43 -5.70
C THR A 260 -19.02 -15.30 -5.42
N LEU A 261 -20.10 -15.21 -6.21
CA LEU A 261 -21.12 -14.16 -6.08
C LEU A 261 -21.77 -14.15 -4.69
N ASP A 262 -22.15 -15.31 -4.15
CA ASP A 262 -22.72 -15.41 -2.81
C ASP A 262 -21.76 -14.87 -1.74
N LEU A 263 -20.47 -15.16 -1.86
CA LEU A 263 -19.45 -14.63 -0.94
C LEU A 263 -19.27 -13.12 -1.12
N PHE A 264 -19.35 -12.61 -2.34
CA PHE A 264 -19.27 -11.18 -2.62
C PHE A 264 -20.44 -10.42 -2.00
N ASP A 265 -21.66 -10.96 -2.09
CA ASP A 265 -22.85 -10.38 -1.47
C ASP A 265 -22.78 -10.45 0.05
N ILE A 266 -22.37 -11.59 0.62
CA ILE A 266 -22.12 -11.72 2.06
C ILE A 266 -21.08 -10.69 2.51
N TRP A 267 -19.98 -10.55 1.78
CA TRP A 267 -18.94 -9.57 2.10
C TRP A 267 -19.50 -8.14 2.15
N LYS A 268 -20.27 -7.71 1.14
CA LYS A 268 -20.89 -6.39 1.11
C LYS A 268 -21.84 -6.18 2.31
N ASN A 269 -22.65 -7.18 2.62
CA ASN A 269 -23.56 -7.12 3.78
C ASN A 269 -22.81 -7.04 5.11
N GLU A 270 -21.75 -7.84 5.29
CA GLU A 270 -20.93 -7.83 6.49
C GLU A 270 -20.23 -6.48 6.68
N ILE A 271 -19.64 -5.90 5.63
CA ILE A 271 -18.99 -4.58 5.76
C ILE A 271 -19.99 -3.46 6.04
N ALA A 272 -21.18 -3.49 5.42
CA ALA A 272 -22.27 -2.55 5.69
C ALA A 272 -22.70 -2.60 7.16
N SER A 273 -22.85 -3.83 7.69
CA SER A 273 -23.26 -4.04 9.09
C SER A 273 -22.28 -3.46 10.12
N ILE A 274 -21.02 -3.26 9.73
CA ILE A 274 -19.97 -2.70 10.58
C ILE A 274 -19.91 -1.17 10.44
N PHE A 275 -19.96 -0.66 9.22
CA PHE A 275 -19.92 0.78 8.93
C PHE A 275 -20.45 1.11 7.52
N PRO A 276 -21.25 2.18 7.36
CA PRO A 276 -21.72 2.63 6.04
C PRO A 276 -20.57 2.98 5.10
N PHE A 277 -20.72 2.70 3.80
CA PHE A 277 -19.64 2.89 2.84
C PHE A 277 -20.14 3.28 1.46
N TRP A 278 -19.23 3.86 0.67
CA TRP A 278 -19.43 4.08 -0.75
C TRP A 278 -18.97 2.86 -1.56
N ASP A 279 -19.88 2.20 -2.24
CA ASP A 279 -19.59 1.06 -3.11
C ASP A 279 -19.27 1.49 -4.54
N PHE A 280 -18.02 1.29 -4.95
CA PHE A 280 -17.56 1.49 -6.32
C PHE A 280 -17.24 0.17 -7.04
N MET A 281 -17.38 -0.98 -6.37
CA MET A 281 -17.26 -2.30 -7.00
C MET A 281 -18.62 -2.72 -7.60
N THR A 282 -19.07 -1.92 -8.58
CA THR A 282 -20.32 -2.09 -9.32
C THR A 282 -20.08 -1.94 -10.83
N GLU A 283 -20.96 -2.51 -11.64
CA GLU A 283 -20.96 -2.25 -13.09
C GLU A 283 -21.55 -0.87 -13.36
N ASN A 284 -20.80 0.00 -14.04
CA ASN A 284 -21.16 1.38 -14.32
C ASN A 284 -20.28 1.95 -15.46
N SER A 285 -20.61 3.16 -15.91
CA SER A 285 -19.91 3.86 -17.00
C SER A 285 -18.40 4.01 -16.81
N VAL A 286 -17.90 4.12 -15.57
CA VAL A 286 -16.47 4.21 -15.27
C VAL A 286 -15.81 2.83 -15.32
N THR A 287 -16.44 1.82 -14.70
CA THR A 287 -15.89 0.46 -14.58
C THR A 287 -16.02 -0.35 -15.87
N SER A 288 -16.87 0.05 -16.82
CA SER A 288 -16.99 -0.59 -18.13
C SER A 288 -16.08 0.01 -19.21
N ASN A 289 -15.38 1.12 -18.91
CA ASN A 289 -14.48 1.76 -19.86
C ASN A 289 -13.02 1.35 -19.61
N GLU A 290 -12.48 0.52 -20.50
CA GLU A 290 -11.10 0.02 -20.45
C GLU A 290 -10.04 1.14 -20.47
N ASP A 291 -10.34 2.30 -21.05
CA ASP A 291 -9.40 3.42 -21.11
C ASP A 291 -9.22 4.13 -19.77
N ASN A 292 -10.11 3.89 -18.81
CA ASN A 292 -9.97 4.41 -17.45
C ASN A 292 -8.97 3.60 -16.61
N TYR A 293 -8.44 2.51 -17.14
CA TYR A 293 -7.69 1.51 -16.37
C TYR A 293 -6.26 1.29 -16.90
N ILE A 294 -5.33 1.06 -15.98
CA ILE A 294 -3.97 0.61 -16.29
C ILE A 294 -4.06 -0.86 -16.72
N ASP A 295 -4.63 -1.68 -15.85
CA ASP A 295 -4.98 -3.09 -16.03
C ASP A 295 -6.41 -3.32 -15.50
N SER A 296 -6.92 -4.54 -15.52
CA SER A 296 -8.31 -4.81 -15.08
C SER A 296 -8.61 -4.45 -13.61
N SER A 297 -7.59 -4.14 -12.79
CA SER A 297 -7.72 -3.87 -11.35
C SER A 297 -7.50 -2.39 -11.00
N HIS A 298 -6.55 -1.73 -11.65
CA HIS A 298 -6.05 -0.42 -11.25
C HIS A 298 -6.61 0.67 -12.15
N ILE A 299 -7.58 1.44 -11.64
CA ILE A 299 -8.01 2.68 -12.26
C ILE A 299 -6.81 3.64 -12.38
N LYS A 300 -6.70 4.34 -13.51
CA LYS A 300 -5.62 5.30 -13.71
C LYS A 300 -5.78 6.48 -12.76
N GLN A 301 -4.66 7.02 -12.31
CA GLN A 301 -4.60 8.08 -11.30
C GLN A 301 -5.41 9.32 -11.68
N GLU A 302 -5.46 9.68 -12.96
CA GLU A 302 -6.23 10.81 -13.47
C GLU A 302 -7.76 10.67 -13.31
N PHE A 303 -8.27 9.47 -13.01
CA PHE A 303 -9.68 9.23 -12.67
C PHE A 303 -9.90 9.01 -11.17
N GLY A 304 -8.84 9.03 -10.36
CA GLY A 304 -8.91 8.83 -8.91
C GLY A 304 -9.75 9.90 -8.19
N TYR A 305 -9.83 11.11 -8.75
CA TYR A 305 -10.64 12.20 -8.20
C TYR A 305 -12.13 11.86 -8.13
N LEU A 306 -12.63 10.96 -8.99
CA LEU A 306 -14.05 10.58 -9.03
C LEU A 306 -14.49 9.93 -7.72
N TYR A 307 -13.64 9.11 -7.08
CA TYR A 307 -13.94 8.55 -5.76
C TYR A 307 -14.17 9.66 -4.75
N PHE A 308 -13.23 10.60 -4.67
CA PHE A 308 -13.24 11.61 -3.63
C PHE A 308 -14.33 12.64 -3.86
N ALA A 309 -14.59 13.02 -5.11
CA ALA A 309 -15.73 13.85 -5.44
C ALA A 309 -17.05 13.22 -4.99
N LYS A 310 -17.23 11.91 -5.17
CA LYS A 310 -18.43 11.21 -4.69
C LYS A 310 -18.48 11.11 -3.16
N ILE A 311 -17.37 10.68 -2.54
CA ILE A 311 -17.23 10.45 -1.08
C ILE A 311 -17.37 11.74 -0.25
N PHE A 312 -16.98 12.88 -0.82
CA PHE A 312 -17.12 14.21 -0.21
C PHE A 312 -18.34 14.98 -0.73
N GLU A 313 -19.16 14.36 -1.59
CA GLU A 313 -20.37 14.96 -2.16
C GLU A 313 -20.10 16.32 -2.86
N ASP A 314 -19.01 16.37 -3.62
CA ASP A 314 -18.61 17.54 -4.42
C ASP A 314 -19.42 17.59 -5.73
N PHE A 315 -20.58 18.28 -5.67
CA PHE A 315 -21.49 18.43 -6.80
C PHE A 315 -21.00 19.43 -7.87
N ASP A 316 -19.88 20.14 -7.64
CA ASP A 316 -19.28 21.02 -8.65
C ASP A 316 -18.45 20.24 -9.68
N ILE A 317 -18.17 18.96 -9.40
CA ILE A 317 -17.51 18.04 -10.32
C ILE A 317 -18.56 17.18 -11.02
N GLU A 318 -18.47 17.11 -12.35
CA GLU A 318 -19.27 16.17 -13.13
C GLU A 318 -18.81 14.74 -12.86
N ILE A 319 -19.60 14.00 -12.09
CA ILE A 319 -19.40 12.58 -11.79
C ILE A 319 -20.52 11.81 -12.48
N PRO A 320 -20.23 10.68 -13.16
CA PRO A 320 -21.29 9.83 -13.68
C PRO A 320 -22.27 9.41 -12.57
N GLU A 321 -23.56 9.55 -12.82
CA GLU A 321 -24.61 9.29 -11.81
C GLU A 321 -24.57 7.85 -11.28
N ASP A 322 -24.16 6.91 -12.14
CA ASP A 322 -24.03 5.48 -11.86
C ASP A 322 -22.70 5.09 -11.17
N PHE A 323 -21.78 6.03 -10.98
CA PHE A 323 -20.52 5.78 -10.28
C PHE A 323 -20.63 6.05 -8.79
N GLY A 324 -20.49 4.98 -7.99
CA GLY A 324 -20.54 5.02 -6.53
C GLY A 324 -21.97 5.03 -5.98
N ILE A 325 -22.28 4.05 -5.13
CA ILE A 325 -23.56 3.92 -4.43
C ILE A 325 -23.31 3.93 -2.92
N PHE A 326 -24.04 4.74 -2.16
CA PHE A 326 -23.92 4.73 -0.70
C PHE A 326 -24.73 3.58 -0.11
N ILE A 327 -24.12 2.79 0.77
CA ILE A 327 -24.71 1.63 1.44
C ILE A 327 -24.66 1.87 2.96
N GLU A 328 -25.78 1.68 3.64
CA GLU A 328 -25.96 1.87 5.09
C GLU A 328 -26.58 0.67 5.80
#